data_AF-A0A1J9QSB7-F1
#
_entry.id   AF-A0A1J9QSB7-F1
#
_cell.length_a   1.000
_cell.length_b   1.000
_cell.length_c   1.000
_cell.angle_alpha   90.00
_cell.angle_beta   90.00
_cell.angle_gamma   90.00
#
_symmetry.space_group_name_H-M   'P 1'
#
loop_
_entity.id
_entity.type
_entity.pdbx_description
1 polymer ?
#
loop_
_entity_poly.entity_id
_entity_poly.type
_entity_poly.pdbx_seq_one_letter_code
_entity_poly.pdbx_strand_id
1 'polypeptide(L)'
;MKGHVLRKSSSSGAIRRATWRTRVRQNSETWTRVLGSQARALIPTYGILVHRVRTNKENIDPEDQKSSIEKIQTENAMLHPGARVNYVGWLTKQGTKKTASSLVIELTTKEHANRMIREGLVLGACHYNCELYDKSCKLKQCYKYQSYGHIGTQCSAVARCGYCADSHDSRQCHKKDEPDFMPKCALCKEQHTTWNSRCKFRAKGA
;
A
#
# COMPACT_ATOMS: atom_id res chain seq x y z
N MET A 1 7.90 29.91 -44.29
CA MET A 1 7.91 28.46 -43.96
C MET A 1 6.95 28.22 -42.80
N LYS A 2 5.98 27.33 -42.99
CA LYS A 2 4.79 27.17 -42.12
C LYS A 2 5.14 26.45 -40.81
N GLY A 3 4.83 27.07 -39.68
CA GLY A 3 4.82 26.41 -38.37
C GLY A 3 3.57 25.54 -38.25
N HIS A 4 3.76 24.22 -38.16
CA HIS A 4 2.66 23.29 -37.92
C HIS A 4 2.45 23.09 -36.41
N VAL A 5 1.35 23.67 -35.91
CA VAL A 5 0.78 23.41 -34.59
C VAL A 5 0.00 22.10 -34.65
N LEU A 6 0.48 21.06 -33.97
CA LEU A 6 -0.26 19.81 -33.81
C LEU A 6 -1.34 19.96 -32.72
N ARG A 7 -2.58 20.22 -33.14
CA ARG A 7 -3.78 20.16 -32.28
C ARG A 7 -4.07 18.72 -31.86
N LYS A 8 -4.34 18.49 -30.57
CA LYS A 8 -4.83 17.20 -30.04
C LYS A 8 -6.31 17.04 -30.40
N SER A 9 -6.66 15.97 -31.12
CA SER A 9 -8.02 15.47 -31.21
C SER A 9 -8.35 14.59 -30.00
N SER A 10 -9.56 14.75 -29.50
CA SER A 10 -10.04 14.31 -28.20
C SER A 10 -10.82 13.01 -28.30
N SER A 11 -10.17 11.84 -28.37
CA SER A 11 -10.91 10.56 -28.35
C SER A 11 -10.03 9.31 -28.10
N SER A 12 -9.10 9.30 -27.12
CA SER A 12 -8.26 8.11 -26.87
C SER A 12 -7.73 7.94 -25.43
N GLY A 13 -8.52 8.28 -24.41
CA GLY A 13 -8.08 8.27 -23.00
C GLY A 13 -7.83 6.87 -22.40
N ALA A 14 -8.53 5.83 -22.87
CA ALA A 14 -8.43 4.49 -22.30
C ALA A 14 -7.31 3.64 -22.92
N ILE A 15 -7.17 3.67 -24.25
CA ILE A 15 -6.21 2.85 -25.01
C ILE A 15 -4.76 3.28 -24.75
N ARG A 16 -4.51 4.58 -24.55
CA ARG A 16 -3.16 5.11 -24.25
C ARG A 16 -2.61 4.67 -22.88
N ARG A 17 -3.48 4.25 -21.94
CA ARG A 17 -3.06 3.90 -20.57
C ARG A 17 -2.57 2.46 -20.40
N ALA A 18 -3.13 1.52 -21.16
CA ALA A 18 -2.68 0.12 -21.14
C ALA A 18 -1.32 -0.03 -21.85
N THR A 19 -1.14 0.67 -22.97
CA THR A 19 0.07 0.60 -23.81
C THR A 19 1.31 1.22 -23.16
N TRP A 20 1.18 2.33 -22.40
CA TRP A 20 2.35 2.92 -21.75
C TRP A 20 2.97 2.03 -20.66
N ARG A 21 2.15 1.29 -19.89
CA ARG A 21 2.63 0.47 -18.77
C ARG A 21 3.50 -0.69 -19.25
N THR A 22 3.05 -1.36 -20.30
CA THR A 22 3.80 -2.44 -20.95
C THR A 22 5.08 -1.89 -21.58
N ARG A 23 5.01 -0.70 -22.20
CA ARG A 23 6.16 -0.02 -22.82
C ARG A 23 7.22 0.42 -21.82
N VAL A 24 6.82 1.00 -20.66
CA VAL A 24 7.74 1.34 -19.56
C VAL A 24 8.46 0.09 -19.08
N ARG A 25 7.76 -1.04 -18.95
CA ARG A 25 8.35 -2.29 -18.47
C ARG A 25 9.30 -2.93 -19.48
N GLN A 26 8.99 -2.86 -20.77
CA GLN A 26 9.84 -3.38 -21.85
C GLN A 26 11.08 -2.51 -22.08
N ASN A 27 10.94 -1.19 -21.94
CA ASN A 27 12.00 -0.24 -22.23
C ASN A 27 12.67 0.32 -20.97
N SER A 28 12.34 -0.20 -19.77
CA SER A 28 12.82 0.38 -18.51
C SER A 28 14.33 0.44 -18.48
N GLU A 29 15.02 -0.65 -18.83
CA GLU A 29 16.49 -0.70 -18.83
C GLU A 29 17.08 0.32 -19.80
N THR A 30 16.53 0.40 -21.01
CA THR A 30 16.96 1.36 -22.04
C THR A 30 16.74 2.80 -21.59
N TRP A 31 15.57 3.13 -21.05
CA TRP A 31 15.23 4.49 -20.61
C TRP A 31 16.01 4.90 -19.36
N THR A 32 16.24 3.97 -18.43
CA THR A 32 17.03 4.24 -17.23
C THR A 32 18.49 4.50 -17.58
N ARG A 33 19.03 3.80 -18.58
CA ARG A 33 20.38 4.06 -19.10
C ARG A 33 20.50 5.42 -19.78
N VAL A 34 19.48 5.85 -20.53
CA VAL A 34 19.50 7.11 -21.30
C VAL A 34 19.22 8.34 -20.43
N LEU A 35 18.34 8.22 -19.43
CA LEU A 35 17.91 9.33 -18.57
C LEU A 35 18.87 9.60 -17.39
N GLY A 36 19.93 8.79 -17.25
CA GLY A 36 20.95 8.92 -16.21
C GLY A 36 20.74 7.98 -15.02
N SER A 37 21.82 7.78 -14.25
CA SER A 37 21.90 6.80 -13.15
C SER A 37 20.90 7.01 -12.00
N GLN A 38 20.27 8.19 -11.92
CA GLN A 38 19.25 8.50 -10.93
C GLN A 38 17.81 8.29 -11.42
N ALA A 39 17.62 8.05 -12.72
CA ALA A 39 16.31 7.71 -13.24
C ALA A 39 15.85 6.37 -12.64
N ARG A 40 14.55 6.25 -12.34
CA ARG A 40 13.93 4.97 -11.97
C ARG A 40 12.63 4.81 -12.72
N ALA A 41 12.49 3.69 -13.43
CA ALA A 41 11.22 3.32 -14.02
C ALA A 41 10.23 2.95 -12.91
N LEU A 42 9.12 3.69 -12.81
CA LEU A 42 7.99 3.33 -11.96
C LEU A 42 7.15 2.26 -12.66
N ILE A 43 7.55 1.01 -12.47
CA ILE A 43 6.81 -0.14 -12.98
C ILE A 43 5.68 -0.46 -11.99
N PRO A 44 4.41 -0.39 -12.41
CA PRO A 44 3.30 -0.70 -11.53
C PRO A 44 3.32 -2.19 -11.14
N THR A 45 3.08 -2.46 -9.86
CA THR A 45 2.81 -3.80 -9.33
C THR A 45 1.34 -3.89 -8.93
N TYR A 46 0.82 -5.11 -8.88
CA TYR A 46 -0.57 -5.40 -8.57
C TYR A 46 -0.61 -6.26 -7.30
N GLY A 47 -1.10 -5.68 -6.21
CA GLY A 47 -1.11 -6.32 -4.90
C GLY A 47 -2.31 -7.23 -4.71
N ILE A 48 -2.07 -8.38 -4.09
CA ILE A 48 -3.10 -9.23 -3.50
C ILE A 48 -2.84 -9.41 -2.01
N LEU A 49 -3.91 -9.65 -1.25
CA LEU A 49 -3.88 -9.94 0.17
C LEU A 49 -4.32 -11.39 0.40
N VAL A 50 -3.51 -12.15 1.13
CA VAL A 50 -3.78 -13.54 1.48
C VAL A 50 -4.00 -13.62 2.98
N HIS A 51 -5.18 -14.06 3.41
CA HIS A 51 -5.54 -14.10 4.82
C HIS A 51 -5.13 -15.41 5.49
N ARG A 52 -4.89 -15.34 6.81
CA ARG A 52 -4.67 -16.50 7.70
C ARG A 52 -3.49 -17.39 7.30
N VAL A 53 -2.46 -16.81 6.68
CA VAL A 53 -1.21 -17.51 6.37
C VAL A 53 -0.42 -17.74 7.65
N ARG A 54 0.03 -18.99 7.87
CA ARG A 54 0.88 -19.34 9.01
C ARG A 54 2.21 -18.58 8.91
N THR A 55 2.63 -18.00 10.03
CA THR A 55 3.80 -17.12 10.13
C THR A 55 5.10 -17.86 10.40
N ASN A 56 5.06 -19.19 10.48
CA ASN A 56 6.26 -20.01 10.57
C ASN A 56 7.16 -19.74 9.34
N LYS A 57 8.45 -19.51 9.60
CA LYS A 57 9.47 -19.24 8.58
C LYS A 57 9.66 -20.40 7.59
N GLU A 58 9.41 -21.64 8.01
CA GLU A 58 9.43 -22.81 7.11
C GLU A 58 8.31 -22.73 6.05
N ASN A 59 7.20 -22.08 6.39
CA ASN A 59 6.10 -21.86 5.45
C ASN A 59 6.40 -20.69 4.52
N ILE A 60 6.69 -19.52 5.06
CA ILE A 60 7.07 -18.33 4.30
C ILE A 60 7.94 -17.41 5.15
N ASP A 61 9.07 -16.97 4.62
CA ASP A 61 9.94 -15.99 5.29
C ASP A 61 10.11 -14.74 4.41
N PRO A 62 9.28 -13.69 4.60
CA PRO A 62 9.42 -12.45 3.84
C PRO A 62 10.74 -11.70 4.06
N GLU A 63 11.56 -12.07 5.05
CA GLU A 63 12.92 -11.52 5.18
C GLU A 63 13.84 -12.09 4.08
N ASP A 64 13.61 -13.35 3.68
CA ASP A 64 14.20 -13.97 2.49
C ASP A 64 13.22 -13.85 1.31
N GLN A 65 13.24 -12.69 0.65
CA GLN A 65 12.43 -12.44 -0.54
C GLN A 65 12.63 -13.48 -1.63
N LYS A 66 13.88 -13.93 -1.86
CA LYS A 66 14.20 -14.79 -3.00
C LYS A 66 13.55 -16.16 -2.82
N SER A 67 13.79 -16.80 -1.67
CA SER A 67 13.23 -18.11 -1.36
C SER A 67 11.70 -18.07 -1.30
N SER A 68 11.13 -17.05 -0.65
CA SER A 68 9.67 -16.87 -0.56
C SER A 68 9.01 -16.69 -1.93
N ILE A 69 9.62 -15.89 -2.81
CA ILE A 69 9.13 -15.68 -4.18
C ILE A 69 9.20 -16.98 -4.98
N GLU A 70 10.34 -17.66 -4.95
CA GLU A 70 10.57 -18.91 -5.67
C GLU A 70 9.58 -20.00 -5.23
N LYS A 71 9.35 -20.14 -3.93
CA LYS A 71 8.37 -21.07 -3.37
C LYS A 71 6.95 -20.78 -3.87
N ILE A 72 6.50 -19.53 -3.74
CA ILE A 72 5.15 -19.12 -4.18
C ILE A 72 4.99 -19.39 -5.68
N GLN A 73 5.98 -19.04 -6.51
CA GLN A 73 5.91 -19.26 -7.95
C GLN A 73 5.91 -20.76 -8.30
N THR A 74 6.70 -21.57 -7.60
CA THR A 74 6.81 -23.01 -7.87
C THR A 74 5.53 -23.74 -7.49
N GLU A 75 4.99 -23.50 -6.29
CA GLU A 75 3.74 -24.13 -5.83
C GLU A 75 2.52 -23.71 -6.65
N ASN A 76 2.57 -22.56 -7.32
CA ASN A 76 1.50 -22.04 -8.15
C ASN A 76 1.77 -22.16 -9.65
N ALA A 77 2.83 -22.86 -10.08
CA ALA A 77 3.18 -22.96 -11.49
C ALA A 77 2.08 -23.63 -12.33
N MET A 78 1.35 -24.59 -11.75
CA MET A 78 0.23 -25.25 -12.42
C MET A 78 -1.03 -24.38 -12.47
N LEU A 79 -1.38 -23.73 -11.35
CA LEU A 79 -2.62 -22.95 -11.25
C LEU A 79 -2.48 -21.57 -11.93
N HIS A 80 -1.31 -20.96 -11.84
CA HIS A 80 -0.99 -19.62 -12.33
C HIS A 80 0.29 -19.62 -13.18
N PRO A 81 0.30 -20.31 -14.33
CA PRO A 81 1.48 -20.48 -15.16
C PRO A 81 2.04 -19.13 -15.63
N GLY A 82 3.34 -18.92 -15.40
CA GLY A 82 4.03 -17.68 -15.78
C GLY A 82 3.82 -16.52 -14.81
N ALA A 83 3.15 -16.73 -13.67
CA ALA A 83 3.04 -15.71 -12.64
C ALA A 83 4.42 -15.28 -12.12
N ARG A 84 4.67 -13.97 -12.13
CA ARG A 84 5.88 -13.38 -11.55
C ARG A 84 5.53 -12.50 -10.37
N VAL A 85 6.13 -12.84 -9.22
CA VAL A 85 6.03 -12.08 -7.97
C VAL A 85 7.23 -11.14 -7.87
N ASN A 86 6.97 -9.91 -7.47
CA ASN A 86 7.96 -8.84 -7.30
C ASN A 86 8.28 -8.56 -5.83
N TYR A 87 7.33 -8.83 -4.93
CA TYR A 87 7.48 -8.61 -3.50
C TYR A 87 6.51 -9.48 -2.71
N VAL A 88 6.96 -9.91 -1.53
CA VAL A 88 6.16 -10.64 -0.53
C VAL A 88 6.35 -9.98 0.83
N GLY A 89 5.32 -9.83 1.65
CA GLY A 89 5.47 -9.18 2.95
C GLY A 89 4.30 -9.37 3.88
N TRP A 90 4.54 -9.40 5.18
CA TRP A 90 3.45 -9.35 6.14
C TRP A 90 2.76 -7.97 6.08
N LEU A 91 1.43 -7.97 6.04
CA LEU A 91 0.63 -6.74 6.00
C LEU A 91 0.94 -5.81 7.19
N THR A 92 1.17 -6.41 8.37
CA THR A 92 1.52 -5.68 9.59
C THR A 92 2.84 -6.18 10.16
N LYS A 93 3.64 -5.26 10.74
CA LYS A 93 4.91 -5.59 11.41
C LYS A 93 4.74 -6.55 12.60
N GLN A 94 3.56 -6.55 13.22
CA GLN A 94 3.24 -7.47 14.32
C GLN A 94 2.78 -8.84 13.82
N GLY A 95 2.64 -9.03 12.50
CA GLY A 95 2.20 -10.28 11.91
C GLY A 95 3.04 -11.47 12.33
N THR A 96 4.36 -11.31 12.40
CA THR A 96 5.33 -12.35 12.79
C THR A 96 5.18 -12.82 14.24
N LYS A 97 4.50 -12.05 15.11
CA LYS A 97 4.24 -12.41 16.51
C LYS A 97 2.99 -13.26 16.70
N LYS A 98 2.17 -13.41 15.65
CA LYS A 98 0.94 -14.20 15.66
C LYS A 98 1.21 -15.57 15.06
N THR A 99 0.36 -16.56 15.32
CA THR A 99 0.42 -17.87 14.66
C THR A 99 0.02 -17.82 13.18
N ALA A 100 -0.90 -16.92 12.84
CA ALA A 100 -1.30 -16.63 11.48
C ALA A 100 -1.51 -15.13 11.28
N SER A 101 -1.21 -14.65 10.07
CA SER A 101 -1.30 -13.24 9.69
C SER A 101 -1.78 -13.11 8.24
N SER A 102 -1.94 -11.88 7.78
CA SER A 102 -2.22 -11.60 6.36
C SER A 102 -0.94 -11.26 5.62
N LEU A 103 -0.75 -11.89 4.47
CA LEU A 103 0.41 -11.78 3.60
C LEU A 103 0.04 -10.94 2.38
N VAL A 104 0.86 -9.94 2.08
CA VAL A 104 0.79 -9.14 0.85
C VAL A 104 1.71 -9.77 -0.18
N ILE A 105 1.20 -9.98 -1.39
CA ILE A 105 1.99 -10.43 -2.54
C ILE A 105 1.79 -9.43 -3.68
N GLU A 106 2.88 -8.97 -4.27
CA GLU A 106 2.82 -8.04 -5.41
C GLU A 106 3.23 -8.74 -6.69
N LEU A 107 2.30 -8.75 -7.63
CA LEU A 107 2.49 -9.37 -8.93
C LEU A 107 2.86 -8.34 -9.98
N THR A 108 3.58 -8.82 -10.98
CA THR A 108 4.03 -7.99 -12.11
C THR A 108 2.93 -7.67 -13.11
N THR A 109 1.84 -8.44 -13.12
CA THR A 109 0.76 -8.37 -14.11
C THR A 109 -0.59 -8.41 -13.41
N LYS A 110 -1.54 -7.63 -13.94
CA LYS A 110 -2.91 -7.56 -13.39
C LYS A 110 -3.68 -8.86 -13.63
N GLU A 111 -3.36 -9.55 -14.72
CA GLU A 111 -4.00 -10.79 -15.15
C GLU A 111 -3.79 -11.88 -14.09
N HIS A 112 -2.54 -12.08 -13.66
CA HIS A 112 -2.22 -13.04 -12.60
C HIS A 112 -2.77 -12.62 -11.24
N ALA A 113 -2.76 -11.32 -10.90
CA ALA A 113 -3.37 -10.84 -9.66
C ALA A 113 -4.87 -11.13 -9.61
N ASN A 114 -5.60 -10.78 -10.68
CA ASN A 114 -7.02 -11.06 -10.78
C ASN A 114 -7.32 -12.55 -10.81
N ARG A 115 -6.43 -13.36 -11.42
CA ARG A 115 -6.57 -14.82 -11.43
C ARG A 115 -6.41 -15.40 -10.03
N MET A 116 -5.38 -15.02 -9.29
CA MET A 116 -5.18 -15.45 -7.90
C MET A 116 -6.32 -14.99 -6.98
N ILE A 117 -6.92 -13.81 -7.21
CA ILE A 117 -8.12 -13.37 -6.48
C ILE A 117 -9.32 -14.30 -6.74
N ARG A 118 -9.53 -14.73 -7.99
CA ARG A 118 -10.67 -15.60 -8.34
C ARG A 118 -10.46 -17.07 -7.98
N GLU A 119 -9.27 -17.59 -8.22
CA GLU A 119 -8.96 -19.02 -8.15
C GLU A 119 -8.19 -19.39 -6.88
N GLY A 120 -7.73 -18.40 -6.11
CA GLY A 120 -6.92 -18.57 -4.91
C GLY A 120 -5.43 -18.82 -5.20
N LEU A 121 -4.69 -19.08 -4.13
CA LEU A 121 -3.24 -19.29 -4.12
C LEU A 121 -2.90 -20.53 -3.28
N VAL A 122 -1.96 -21.34 -3.73
CA VAL A 122 -1.40 -22.45 -2.93
C VAL A 122 -0.14 -21.97 -2.20
N LEU A 123 -0.03 -22.27 -0.92
CA LEU A 123 1.18 -22.03 -0.13
C LEU A 123 1.32 -23.06 1.00
N GLY A 124 2.42 -23.80 1.05
CA GLY A 124 2.66 -24.83 2.05
C GLY A 124 1.60 -25.94 2.01
N ALA A 125 1.25 -26.40 0.81
CA ALA A 125 0.19 -27.38 0.55
C ALA A 125 -1.23 -26.98 1.03
N CYS A 126 -1.45 -25.69 1.31
CA CYS A 126 -2.76 -25.14 1.67
C CYS A 126 -3.26 -24.19 0.57
N HIS A 127 -4.55 -24.23 0.28
CA HIS A 127 -5.21 -23.28 -0.62
C HIS A 127 -5.76 -22.08 0.16
N TYR A 128 -5.54 -20.88 -0.34
CA TYR A 128 -5.95 -19.62 0.27
C TYR A 128 -6.75 -18.76 -0.71
N ASN A 129 -7.82 -18.15 -0.19
CA ASN A 129 -8.50 -17.06 -0.87
C ASN A 129 -7.65 -15.79 -0.84
N CYS A 130 -7.70 -15.04 -1.94
CA CYS A 130 -6.96 -13.80 -2.10
C CYS A 130 -7.93 -12.63 -2.34
N GLU A 131 -7.60 -11.47 -1.79
CA GLU A 131 -8.34 -10.22 -1.99
C GLU A 131 -7.47 -9.18 -2.69
N LEU A 132 -8.10 -8.15 -3.25
CA LEU A 132 -7.37 -7.02 -3.82
C LEU A 132 -6.62 -6.26 -2.71
N TYR A 133 -5.32 -6.07 -2.88
CA TYR A 133 -4.54 -5.17 -2.03
C TYR A 133 -4.17 -3.90 -2.80
N ASP A 134 -4.78 -2.79 -2.41
CA ASP A 134 -4.43 -1.47 -2.93
C ASP A 134 -3.71 -0.64 -1.86
N LYS A 135 -2.41 -0.40 -2.07
CA LYS A 135 -1.57 0.44 -1.20
C LYS A 135 -2.10 1.87 -1.05
N SER A 136 -2.84 2.36 -2.05
CA SER A 136 -3.42 3.71 -2.04
C SER A 136 -4.67 3.80 -1.15
N CYS A 137 -5.38 2.67 -0.97
CA CYS A 137 -6.55 2.53 -0.10
C CYS A 137 -6.21 2.43 1.40
N LYS A 138 -4.97 2.75 1.80
CA LYS A 138 -4.65 2.93 3.22
C LYS A 138 -5.50 4.07 3.74
N LEU A 139 -6.33 3.80 4.74
CA LEU A 139 -7.13 4.82 5.38
C LEU A 139 -6.21 5.86 6.03
N LYS A 140 -6.13 7.03 5.41
CA LYS A 140 -5.22 8.10 5.86
C LYS A 140 -5.91 8.90 6.95
N GLN A 141 -5.17 9.14 8.03
CA GLN A 141 -5.55 10.11 9.05
C GLN A 141 -5.19 11.51 8.54
N CYS A 142 -6.17 12.40 8.51
CA CYS A 142 -5.94 13.82 8.27
C CYS A 142 -5.39 14.45 9.55
N TYR A 143 -4.10 14.76 9.61
CA TYR A 143 -3.52 15.44 10.79
C TYR A 143 -3.95 16.90 10.97
N LYS A 144 -4.74 17.46 10.04
CA LYS A 144 -5.37 18.77 10.21
C LYS A 144 -6.64 18.66 11.05
N TYR A 145 -7.55 17.75 10.72
CA TYR A 145 -8.84 17.58 11.41
C TYR A 145 -8.89 16.38 12.37
N GLN A 146 -7.83 15.57 12.38
CA GLN A 146 -7.65 14.30 13.10
C GLN A 146 -8.55 13.14 12.69
N SER A 147 -9.54 13.35 11.82
CA SER A 147 -10.40 12.28 11.28
C SER A 147 -9.78 11.52 10.11
N TYR A 148 -10.42 10.42 9.72
CA TYR A 148 -9.99 9.54 8.64
C TYR A 148 -10.73 9.83 7.33
N GLY A 149 -10.15 9.42 6.20
CA GLY A 149 -10.80 9.42 4.88
C GLY A 149 -10.30 10.47 3.89
N HIS A 150 -9.49 11.43 4.34
CA HIS A 150 -8.82 12.40 3.47
C HIS A 150 -7.44 12.77 4.01
N ILE A 151 -6.60 13.41 3.19
CA ILE A 151 -5.29 13.92 3.59
C ILE A 151 -5.36 15.40 3.94
N GLY A 152 -4.45 15.88 4.79
CA GLY A 152 -4.44 17.27 5.26
C GLY A 152 -4.41 18.32 4.15
N THR A 153 -3.77 18.04 3.01
CA THR A 153 -3.72 18.95 1.85
C THR A 153 -5.07 19.14 1.16
N GLN A 154 -6.00 18.20 1.34
CA GLN A 154 -7.36 18.24 0.77
C GLN A 154 -8.41 18.57 1.84
N CYS A 155 -7.98 18.95 3.04
CA CYS A 155 -8.85 19.20 4.18
C CYS A 155 -9.24 20.69 4.27
N SER A 156 -10.51 21.00 4.03
CA SER A 156 -11.09 22.34 4.25
C SER A 156 -11.58 22.56 5.69
N ALA A 157 -11.61 21.53 6.54
CA ALA A 157 -12.09 21.64 7.92
C ALA A 157 -11.17 22.49 8.81
N VAL A 158 -11.73 23.02 9.89
CA VAL A 158 -10.98 23.74 10.94
C VAL A 158 -9.95 22.81 11.58
N ALA A 159 -8.72 23.30 11.75
CA ALA A 159 -7.66 22.51 12.35
C ALA A 159 -8.00 22.10 13.79
N ARG A 160 -7.67 20.88 14.17
CA ARG A 160 -7.77 20.35 15.54
C ARG A 160 -6.43 19.73 15.94
N CYS A 161 -5.95 20.10 17.11
CA CYS A 161 -4.72 19.61 17.66
C CYS A 161 -4.86 18.15 18.10
N GLY A 162 -3.96 17.29 17.65
CA GLY A 162 -3.95 15.86 17.99
C GLY A 162 -3.49 15.56 19.42
N TYR A 163 -2.93 16.57 20.11
CA TYR A 163 -2.49 16.50 21.51
C TYR A 163 -3.55 16.98 22.48
N CYS A 164 -4.13 18.17 22.30
CA CYS A 164 -5.06 18.79 23.27
C CYS A 164 -6.51 18.94 22.77
N ALA A 165 -6.80 18.57 21.52
CA ALA A 165 -8.11 18.71 20.87
C ALA A 165 -8.59 20.15 20.58
N ASP A 166 -7.77 21.17 20.84
CA ASP A 166 -8.07 22.59 20.58
C ASP A 166 -7.93 22.97 19.09
N SER A 167 -8.45 24.14 18.71
CA SER A 167 -8.53 24.62 17.31
C SER A 167 -7.21 25.22 16.77
N HIS A 168 -6.15 24.41 16.67
CA HIS A 168 -4.87 24.80 16.05
C HIS A 168 -4.14 23.60 15.40
N ASP A 169 -3.09 23.88 14.62
CA ASP A 169 -2.23 22.83 14.07
C ASP A 169 -1.41 22.17 15.19
N SER A 170 -1.39 20.83 15.23
CA SER A 170 -0.67 20.06 16.25
C SER A 170 0.83 20.43 16.38
N ARG A 171 1.43 20.97 15.32
CA ARG A 171 2.83 21.47 15.32
C ARG A 171 3.02 22.70 16.21
N GLN A 172 1.98 23.51 16.35
CA GLN A 172 1.95 24.75 17.14
C GLN A 172 1.44 24.55 18.57
N CYS A 173 1.28 23.29 18.99
CA CYS A 173 0.79 22.98 20.33
C CYS A 173 1.90 23.17 21.37
N HIS A 174 1.85 24.25 22.13
CA HIS A 174 2.76 24.50 23.26
C HIS A 174 2.46 23.61 24.47
N LYS A 175 1.18 23.26 24.69
CA LYS A 175 0.75 22.43 25.82
C LYS A 175 1.44 21.07 25.87
N LYS A 176 1.95 20.55 24.75
CA LYS A 176 2.59 19.22 24.69
C LYS A 176 3.91 19.15 25.47
N ASP A 177 4.52 20.31 25.73
CA ASP A 177 5.83 20.45 26.38
C ASP A 177 5.69 20.78 27.88
N GLU A 178 4.46 20.93 28.38
CA GLU A 178 4.18 21.19 29.80
C GLU A 178 4.28 19.88 30.63
N PRO A 179 4.89 19.91 31.83
CA PRO A 179 5.20 18.70 32.61
C PRO A 179 3.97 17.91 33.08
N ASP A 180 2.83 18.58 33.31
CA ASP A 180 1.58 17.95 33.76
C ASP A 180 0.53 17.80 32.64
N PHE A 181 0.96 17.96 31.38
CA PHE A 181 0.04 17.90 30.26
C PHE A 181 -0.45 16.48 30.01
N MET A 182 -1.76 16.32 30.17
CA MET A 182 -2.45 15.09 29.80
C MET A 182 -3.11 15.25 28.43
N PRO A 183 -2.65 14.50 27.40
CA PRO A 183 -3.20 14.62 26.07
C PRO A 183 -4.67 14.22 26.03
N LYS A 184 -5.44 14.91 25.21
CA LYS A 184 -6.86 14.67 24.98
C LYS A 184 -7.11 14.38 23.51
N CYS A 185 -7.78 13.27 23.25
CA CYS A 185 -8.04 12.80 21.90
C CYS A 185 -9.08 13.70 21.23
N ALA A 186 -8.80 14.20 20.02
CA ALA A 186 -9.74 15.04 19.30
C ALA A 186 -11.02 14.28 18.89
N LEU A 187 -10.95 12.95 18.76
CA LEU A 187 -12.03 12.07 18.30
C LEU A 187 -12.89 11.51 19.46
N CYS A 188 -12.32 10.74 20.41
CA CYS A 188 -13.10 10.20 21.55
C CYS A 188 -13.16 11.09 22.78
N LYS A 189 -12.38 12.18 22.84
CA LYS A 189 -12.26 13.06 24.00
C LYS A 189 -11.67 12.43 25.27
N GLU A 190 -11.20 11.18 25.20
CA GLU A 190 -10.49 10.49 26.28
C GLU A 190 -9.02 10.93 26.38
N GLN A 191 -8.37 10.57 27.48
CA GLN A 191 -7.04 11.01 27.87
C GLN A 191 -5.93 10.23 27.13
N HIS A 192 -5.73 10.56 25.86
CA HIS A 192 -4.62 10.09 25.04
C HIS A 192 -4.47 10.93 23.76
N THR A 193 -3.33 10.83 23.07
CA THR A 193 -3.13 11.45 21.75
C THR A 193 -4.00 10.80 20.68
N THR A 194 -4.35 11.56 19.64
CA THR A 194 -5.35 11.09 18.64
C THR A 194 -4.87 9.92 17.77
N TRP A 195 -3.58 9.60 17.77
CA TRP A 195 -3.00 8.42 17.12
C TRP A 195 -2.67 7.28 18.10
N ASN A 196 -3.15 7.32 19.35
CA ASN A 196 -2.91 6.24 20.31
C ASN A 196 -3.49 4.91 19.80
N SER A 197 -2.73 3.81 19.94
CA SER A 197 -3.11 2.47 19.47
C SER A 197 -4.34 1.89 20.15
N ARG A 198 -4.68 2.38 21.34
CA ARG A 198 -5.84 1.96 22.15
C ARG A 198 -7.10 2.79 21.90
N CYS A 199 -7.03 3.86 21.10
CA CYS A 199 -8.20 4.69 20.82
C CYS A 199 -9.23 3.90 20.01
N LYS A 200 -10.50 3.87 20.47
CA LYS A 200 -11.61 3.19 19.78
C LYS A 200 -11.92 3.73 18.38
N PHE A 201 -11.66 5.02 18.13
CA PHE A 201 -11.82 5.63 16.81
C PHE A 201 -10.57 5.52 15.95
N ARG A 202 -9.47 4.92 16.46
CA ARG A 202 -8.31 4.65 15.62
C ARG A 202 -8.67 3.57 14.63
N ALA A 203 -8.97 3.98 13.42
CA ALA A 203 -9.12 3.05 12.32
C ALA A 203 -7.74 2.49 11.95
N LYS A 204 -7.58 1.18 12.08
CA LYS A 204 -6.40 0.46 11.58
C LYS A 204 -6.64 0.28 10.09
N GLY A 205 -5.80 0.88 9.25
CA GLY A 205 -5.78 0.51 7.83
C GLY A 205 -5.52 -1.00 7.76
N ALA A 206 -6.37 -1.70 7.01
CA ALA A 206 -6.09 -3.06 6.58
C ALA A 206 -4.74 -3.07 5.85
#